data_AF-A0AAW9I882-F1
#
_entry.id   AF-A0AAW9I882-F1
#
_cell.length_a   1.000
_cell.length_b   1.000
_cell.length_c   1.000
_cell.angle_alpha   90.00
_cell.angle_beta   90.00
_cell.angle_gamma   90.00
#
_symmetry.space_group_name_H-M   'P 1'
#
loop_
_entity.id
_entity.type
_entity.pdbx_description
1 polymer ?
#
loop_
_entity_poly.entity_id
_entity_poly.type
_entity_poly.pdbx_seq_one_letter_code
_entity_poly.pdbx_strand_id
1 'polypeptide(L)'
;AESLLGKLDLPNNTVFYGFNANIGDNKDIEINADAKFCKFCKSPYEYNHITYNHLGDFYCTGCGFKRASLKYAVDDVLELTPDSSTVKFNDLDITISQSGVYNIYNGLCAYSVTKEIGVNDEAIKKSLQNQDSSFGRQEALNIDGKDVKIILVKNPAGYNQALDTLCLNKDSFAAAFLLNDNYADGTDVSW
;
A
#
# COMPACT_ATOMS: atom_id res chain seq x y z
N ALA A 1 21.76 10.23 -9.59
CA ALA A 1 20.94 10.91 -8.59
C ALA A 1 20.89 10.03 -7.35
N GLU A 2 21.46 10.47 -6.23
CA GLU A 2 21.26 9.76 -4.96
C GLU A 2 19.76 9.74 -4.66
N SER A 3 19.22 8.56 -4.38
CA SER A 3 17.80 8.40 -4.08
C SER A 3 17.45 9.31 -2.89
N LEU A 4 16.50 10.22 -3.13
CA LEU A 4 15.88 11.14 -2.15
C LEU A 4 15.31 10.43 -0.91
N LEU A 5 15.33 9.10 -0.85
CA LEU A 5 14.80 8.27 0.22
C LEU A 5 15.94 7.65 1.07
N GLY A 6 17.11 8.29 1.07
CA GLY A 6 18.36 7.95 1.78
C GLY A 6 18.32 8.06 3.31
N LYS A 7 19.43 7.73 3.98
CA LYS A 7 19.69 8.22 5.35
C LYS A 7 20.01 9.71 5.20
N LEU A 8 18.97 10.53 5.14
CA LEU A 8 19.11 11.97 5.05
C LEU A 8 19.51 12.50 6.42
N ASP A 9 20.57 13.29 6.48
CA ASP A 9 20.97 14.01 7.68
C ASP A 9 20.05 15.22 7.84
N LEU A 10 18.82 14.95 8.31
CA LEU A 10 17.80 15.97 8.49
C LEU A 10 17.98 16.63 9.86
N PRO A 11 18.00 17.97 9.94
CA PRO A 11 18.15 18.67 11.21
C PRO A 11 16.91 18.54 12.11
N ASN A 12 15.75 18.19 11.52
CA ASN A 12 14.49 18.02 12.23
C ASN A 12 14.30 16.58 12.71
N ASN A 13 13.51 16.42 13.77
CA ASN A 13 13.12 15.09 14.24
C ASN A 13 12.40 14.31 13.13
N THR A 14 12.85 13.08 12.88
CA THR A 14 12.28 12.19 11.86
C THR A 14 11.38 11.16 12.50
N VAL A 15 10.17 11.03 11.96
CA VAL A 15 9.19 10.02 12.38
C VAL A 15 8.94 9.06 11.24
N PHE A 16 8.93 7.77 11.54
CA PHE A 16 8.72 6.71 10.57
C PHE A 16 7.41 5.97 10.85
N TYR A 17 6.74 5.59 9.76
CA TYR A 17 5.55 4.75 9.80
C TYR A 17 5.68 3.57 8.84
N GLY A 18 4.96 2.47 9.11
CA GLY A 18 4.99 1.28 8.27
C GLY A 18 4.20 0.11 8.83
N PHE A 19 4.45 -1.10 8.33
CA PHE A 19 3.76 -2.32 8.80
C PHE A 19 4.63 -3.12 9.75
N ASN A 20 4.08 -3.42 10.93
CA ASN A 20 4.57 -4.50 11.78
C ASN A 20 3.87 -5.82 11.44
N ALA A 21 2.58 -5.73 11.09
CA ALA A 21 1.78 -6.86 10.61
C ALA A 21 2.41 -7.49 9.36
N ASN A 22 2.38 -8.81 9.31
CA ASN A 22 2.72 -9.56 8.11
C ASN A 22 1.46 -9.78 7.27
N ILE A 23 1.55 -9.54 5.96
CA ILE A 23 0.43 -9.74 5.03
C ILE A 23 0.78 -10.98 4.19
N GLY A 24 0.43 -12.15 4.71
CA GLY A 24 0.85 -13.44 4.17
C GLY A 24 2.21 -13.90 4.69
N ASP A 25 2.74 -15.00 4.16
CA ASP A 25 4.00 -15.60 4.64
C ASP A 25 5.19 -15.39 3.70
N ASN A 26 5.02 -14.61 2.63
CA ASN A 26 6.05 -14.47 1.60
C ASN A 26 7.18 -13.53 2.04
N LYS A 27 8.42 -14.01 1.94
CA LYS A 27 9.64 -13.25 2.20
C LYS A 27 10.50 -13.08 0.95
N ASP A 28 10.12 -13.74 -0.14
CA ASP A 28 10.81 -13.67 -1.42
C ASP A 28 10.31 -12.47 -2.20
N ILE A 29 11.24 -11.54 -2.44
CA ILE A 29 10.97 -10.37 -3.23
C ILE A 29 10.73 -10.76 -4.69
N GLU A 30 9.62 -10.29 -5.27
CA GLU A 30 9.26 -10.58 -6.66
C GLU A 30 10.39 -10.18 -7.61
N ILE A 31 10.56 -10.91 -8.71
CA ILE A 31 11.57 -10.63 -9.74
C ILE A 31 11.39 -9.23 -10.36
N ASN A 32 10.18 -8.69 -10.33
CA ASN A 32 9.86 -7.38 -10.89
C ASN A 32 9.74 -6.28 -9.82
N ALA A 33 10.04 -6.59 -8.55
CA ALA A 33 10.01 -5.58 -7.51
C ALA A 33 11.10 -4.52 -7.71
N ASP A 34 10.78 -3.30 -7.35
CA ASP A 34 11.71 -2.18 -7.43
C ASP A 34 12.79 -2.27 -6.32
N ALA A 35 13.86 -1.49 -6.44
CA ALA A 35 14.76 -1.16 -5.32
C ALA A 35 15.26 -2.32 -4.41
N LYS A 36 15.60 -3.49 -4.99
CA LYS A 36 16.00 -4.69 -4.22
C LYS A 36 17.42 -4.66 -3.66
N PHE A 37 18.23 -3.70 -4.06
CA PHE A 37 19.63 -3.61 -3.69
C PHE A 37 19.86 -2.49 -2.70
N CYS A 38 20.74 -2.76 -1.73
CA CYS A 38 21.09 -1.82 -0.69
C CYS A 38 21.61 -0.52 -1.30
N LYS A 39 20.98 0.60 -0.94
CA LYS A 39 21.37 1.90 -1.48
C LYS A 39 22.83 2.27 -1.14
N PHE A 40 23.38 1.74 -0.04
CA PHE A 40 24.75 2.00 0.41
C PHE A 40 25.78 1.03 -0.18
N CYS A 41 25.67 -0.27 0.12
CA CYS A 41 26.69 -1.26 -0.27
C CYS A 41 26.33 -2.09 -1.51
N LYS A 42 25.15 -1.86 -2.10
CA LYS A 42 24.63 -2.58 -3.28
C LYS A 42 24.39 -4.07 -3.12
N SER A 43 24.67 -4.66 -1.95
CA SER A 43 24.23 -6.02 -1.61
C SER A 43 22.69 -6.12 -1.67
N PRO A 44 22.11 -7.26 -2.09
CA PRO A 44 20.66 -7.43 -2.06
C PRO A 44 20.12 -7.25 -0.64
N TYR A 45 18.92 -6.67 -0.52
CA TYR A 45 18.18 -6.63 0.73
C TYR A 45 17.60 -8.01 1.04
N GLU A 46 17.55 -8.34 2.33
CA GLU A 46 16.73 -9.40 2.89
C GLU A 46 15.54 -8.79 3.65
N TYR A 47 14.51 -9.60 3.92
CA TYR A 47 13.26 -9.15 4.52
C TYR A 47 12.84 -10.08 5.65
N ASN A 48 12.44 -9.51 6.80
CA ASN A 48 11.72 -10.27 7.82
C ASN A 48 10.31 -10.59 7.34
N HIS A 49 9.68 -9.62 6.66
CA HIS A 49 8.42 -9.75 5.93
C HIS A 49 8.31 -8.71 4.82
N ILE A 50 7.52 -9.04 3.80
CA ILE A 50 7.19 -8.15 2.68
C ILE A 50 5.69 -7.82 2.76
N THR A 51 5.33 -6.56 2.53
CA THR A 51 3.92 -6.17 2.41
C THR A 51 3.47 -6.21 0.96
N TYR A 52 4.13 -5.47 0.07
CA TYR A 52 4.00 -5.59 -1.38
C TYR A 52 5.21 -4.95 -2.08
N ASN A 53 5.52 -5.41 -3.29
CA ASN A 53 6.66 -4.94 -4.08
C ASN A 53 7.97 -4.98 -3.24
N HIS A 54 8.59 -3.82 -2.95
CA HIS A 54 9.82 -3.70 -2.17
C HIS A 54 9.59 -3.15 -0.76
N LEU A 55 8.33 -2.98 -0.36
CA LEU A 55 7.97 -2.49 0.94
C LEU A 55 7.87 -3.66 1.92
N GLY A 56 8.32 -3.43 3.15
CA GLY A 56 8.40 -4.47 4.16
C GLY A 56 9.48 -4.16 5.18
N ASP A 57 9.75 -5.12 6.05
CA ASP A 57 10.81 -5.01 7.04
C ASP A 57 12.15 -5.49 6.48
N PHE A 58 12.77 -4.61 5.69
CA PHE A 58 14.04 -4.90 5.02
C PHE A 58 15.26 -4.71 5.95
N TYR A 59 16.29 -5.49 5.69
CA TYR A 59 17.62 -5.32 6.24
C TYR A 59 18.71 -5.74 5.25
N CYS A 60 19.91 -5.17 5.38
CA CYS A 60 21.05 -5.47 4.53
C CYS A 60 22.10 -6.25 5.32
N THR A 61 22.38 -7.48 4.89
CA THR A 61 23.41 -8.33 5.49
C THR A 61 24.84 -7.86 5.21
N GLY A 62 25.05 -7.07 4.15
CA GLY A 62 26.37 -6.55 3.78
C GLY A 62 26.88 -5.39 4.63
N CYS A 63 26.02 -4.41 4.96
CA CYS A 63 26.43 -3.21 5.70
C CYS A 63 25.58 -2.90 6.94
N GLY A 64 24.61 -3.75 7.27
CA GLY A 64 23.74 -3.58 8.43
C GLY A 64 22.65 -2.50 8.29
N PHE A 65 22.59 -1.79 7.15
CA PHE A 65 21.50 -0.83 6.91
C PHE A 65 20.15 -1.54 6.89
N LYS A 66 19.18 -1.04 7.65
CA LYS A 66 17.87 -1.64 7.82
C LYS A 66 16.78 -0.60 7.95
N ARG A 67 15.53 -1.04 7.86
CA ARG A 67 14.36 -0.19 8.13
C ARG A 67 14.47 0.46 9.52
N ALA A 68 14.05 1.72 9.60
CA ALA A 68 14.03 2.46 10.86
C ALA A 68 12.95 1.91 11.80
N SER A 69 13.09 2.18 13.10
CA SER A 69 12.03 1.87 14.07
C SER A 69 10.80 2.75 13.80
N LEU A 70 9.62 2.13 13.85
CA LEU A 70 8.35 2.78 13.54
C LEU A 70 7.77 3.41 14.81
N LYS A 71 7.38 4.68 14.73
CA LYS A 71 6.54 5.31 15.75
C LYS A 71 5.07 4.96 15.54
N TYR A 72 4.65 4.94 14.27
CA TYR A 72 3.30 4.58 13.88
C TYR A 72 3.30 3.33 13.01
N ALA A 73 2.47 2.35 13.32
CA ALA A 73 2.50 1.08 12.64
C ALA A 73 1.11 0.50 12.40
N VAL A 74 0.98 -0.27 11.31
CA VAL A 74 -0.07 -1.28 11.21
C VAL A 74 0.38 -2.47 12.01
N ASP A 75 -0.23 -2.66 13.18
CA ASP A 75 0.09 -3.75 14.08
C ASP A 75 -0.65 -5.03 13.70
N ASP A 76 -1.85 -4.88 13.12
CA ASP A 76 -2.63 -5.99 12.60
C ASP A 76 -3.53 -5.59 11.43
N VAL A 77 -3.82 -6.54 10.56
CA VAL A 77 -4.80 -6.42 9.48
C VAL A 77 -5.96 -7.35 9.82
N LEU A 78 -7.01 -6.77 10.41
CA LEU A 78 -8.12 -7.51 11.00
C LEU A 78 -9.07 -8.06 9.92
N GLU A 79 -9.31 -7.28 8.87
CA GLU A 79 -10.15 -7.68 7.76
C GLU A 79 -9.75 -6.96 6.47
N LEU A 80 -9.67 -7.71 5.37
CA LEU A 80 -9.57 -7.18 4.02
C LEU A 80 -10.76 -7.68 3.21
N THR A 81 -11.55 -6.75 2.69
CA THR A 81 -12.65 -7.03 1.76
C THR A 81 -12.38 -6.31 0.44
N PRO A 82 -13.11 -6.60 -0.64
CA PRO A 82 -13.01 -5.84 -1.89
C PRO A 82 -13.30 -4.34 -1.76
N ASP A 83 -13.99 -3.93 -0.69
CA ASP A 83 -14.51 -2.58 -0.50
C ASP A 83 -13.85 -1.81 0.64
N SER A 84 -13.28 -2.49 1.62
CA SER A 84 -12.74 -1.86 2.82
C SER A 84 -11.58 -2.64 3.42
N SER A 85 -10.82 -1.94 4.25
CA SER A 85 -9.76 -2.54 5.07
C SER A 85 -9.98 -2.17 6.53
N THR A 86 -10.09 -3.16 7.43
CA THR A 86 -10.12 -2.94 8.87
C THR A 86 -8.77 -3.35 9.45
N VAL A 87 -8.12 -2.42 10.15
CA VAL A 87 -6.72 -2.52 10.58
C VAL A 87 -6.55 -1.96 11.98
N LYS A 88 -5.48 -2.36 12.65
CA LYS A 88 -5.08 -1.83 13.95
C LYS A 88 -3.85 -0.93 13.77
N PHE A 89 -4.00 0.37 14.00
CA PHE A 89 -2.90 1.33 14.01
C PHE A 89 -2.51 1.70 15.45
N ASN A 90 -1.35 1.28 15.93
CA ASN A 90 -0.90 1.53 17.32
C ASN A 90 -2.00 1.24 18.35
N ASP A 91 -2.53 0.02 18.34
CA ASP A 91 -3.66 -0.44 19.15
C ASP A 91 -5.03 0.20 18.86
N LEU A 92 -5.13 1.08 17.87
CA LEU A 92 -6.38 1.71 17.48
C LEU A 92 -7.01 1.02 16.26
N ASP A 93 -8.16 0.39 16.47
CA ASP A 93 -8.93 -0.19 15.36
C ASP A 93 -9.53 0.93 14.49
N ILE A 94 -9.22 0.86 13.19
CA ILE A 94 -9.63 1.80 12.15
C ILE A 94 -10.16 1.01 10.95
N THR A 95 -11.29 1.43 10.42
CA THR A 95 -11.79 0.99 9.11
C THR A 95 -11.50 2.07 8.08
N ILE A 96 -10.89 1.68 6.97
CA ILE A 96 -10.66 2.49 5.78
C ILE A 96 -11.70 2.07 4.75
N SER A 97 -12.48 3.01 4.21
CA SER A 97 -13.52 2.75 3.20
C SER A 97 -12.98 2.43 1.81
N GLN A 98 -11.71 2.03 1.72
CA GLN A 98 -11.04 1.62 0.50
C GLN A 98 -10.26 0.34 0.77
N SER A 99 -10.33 -0.58 -0.19
CA SER A 99 -9.57 -1.83 -0.14
C SER A 99 -8.14 -1.67 -0.65
N GLY A 100 -7.32 -2.68 -0.40
CA GLY A 100 -5.97 -2.82 -0.91
C GLY A 100 -4.91 -2.34 0.08
N VAL A 101 -3.82 -3.11 0.18
CA VAL A 101 -2.71 -2.85 1.10
C VAL A 101 -2.10 -1.47 0.87
N TYR A 102 -2.03 -1.02 -0.39
CA TYR A 102 -1.55 0.32 -0.73
C TYR A 102 -2.39 1.45 -0.10
N ASN A 103 -3.71 1.28 0.03
CA ASN A 103 -4.58 2.26 0.68
C ASN A 103 -4.42 2.26 2.19
N ILE A 104 -4.06 1.12 2.79
CA ILE A 104 -3.70 1.07 4.21
C ILE A 104 -2.43 1.88 4.48
N TYR A 105 -1.42 1.82 3.61
CA TYR A 105 -0.24 2.70 3.72
C TYR A 105 -0.61 4.20 3.62
N ASN A 106 -1.53 4.55 2.72
CA ASN A 106 -2.04 5.93 2.61
C ASN A 106 -2.78 6.36 3.89
N GLY A 107 -3.66 5.50 4.40
CA GLY A 107 -4.37 5.72 5.65
C GLY A 107 -3.43 5.85 6.84
N LEU A 108 -2.40 5.01 6.93
CA LEU A 108 -1.39 5.07 7.98
C LEU A 108 -0.55 6.36 7.89
N CYS A 109 -0.23 6.83 6.68
CA CYS A 109 0.44 8.12 6.50
C CYS A 109 -0.41 9.27 7.05
N ALA A 110 -1.70 9.32 6.66
CA ALA A 110 -2.63 10.33 7.16
C ALA A 110 -2.82 10.25 8.68
N TYR A 111 -2.97 9.03 9.22
CA TYR A 111 -3.00 8.78 10.66
C TYR A 111 -1.73 9.31 11.35
N SER A 112 -0.54 8.99 10.83
CA SER A 112 0.74 9.42 11.42
C SER A 112 0.85 10.94 11.50
N VAL A 113 0.53 11.64 10.40
CA VAL A 113 0.57 13.11 10.37
C VAL A 113 -0.44 13.72 11.33
N THR A 114 -1.68 13.21 11.34
CA THR A 114 -2.75 13.73 12.21
C THR A 114 -2.47 13.50 13.69
N LYS A 115 -1.81 12.40 14.05
CA LYS A 115 -1.33 12.15 15.41
C LYS A 115 -0.22 13.11 15.85
N GLU A 116 0.72 13.47 14.97
CA GLU A 116 1.77 14.45 15.30
C GLU A 116 1.21 15.86 15.55
N ILE A 117 0.10 16.23 14.91
CA ILE A 117 -0.54 17.54 15.11
C ILE A 117 -1.69 17.52 16.14
N GLY A 118 -1.90 16.39 16.83
CA GLY A 118 -2.84 16.28 17.94
C GLY A 118 -4.33 16.20 17.56
N VAL A 119 -4.67 15.72 16.36
CA VAL A 119 -6.08 15.41 16.03
C VAL A 119 -6.56 14.23 16.88
N ASN A 120 -7.78 14.31 17.38
CA ASN A 120 -8.36 13.25 18.18
C ASN A 120 -8.69 12.00 17.33
N ASP A 121 -8.67 10.84 17.99
CA ASP A 121 -8.83 9.54 17.32
C ASP A 121 -10.21 9.36 16.67
N GLU A 122 -11.27 9.94 17.25
CA GLU A 122 -12.63 9.85 16.70
C GLU A 122 -12.73 10.55 15.34
N ALA A 123 -12.13 11.74 15.21
CA ALA A 123 -12.09 12.49 13.96
C ALA A 123 -11.29 11.75 12.88
N ILE A 124 -10.16 11.14 13.26
CA ILE A 124 -9.33 10.35 12.33
C ILE A 124 -10.11 9.13 11.85
N LYS A 125 -10.71 8.36 12.77
CA LYS A 125 -11.55 7.20 12.45
C LYS A 125 -12.67 7.56 11.51
N LYS A 126 -13.46 8.58 11.87
CA LYS A 126 -14.58 9.05 11.06
C LYS A 126 -14.14 9.48 9.67
N SER A 127 -13.00 10.17 9.56
CA SER A 127 -12.47 10.59 8.26
C SER A 127 -12.10 9.40 7.39
N LEU A 128 -11.29 8.47 7.90
CA LEU A 128 -10.81 7.31 7.14
C LEU A 128 -11.94 6.34 6.75
N GLN A 129 -12.98 6.25 7.58
CA GLN A 129 -14.15 5.39 7.32
C GLN A 129 -15.12 5.98 6.29
N ASN A 130 -15.09 7.29 6.05
CA ASN A 130 -16.06 7.97 5.17
C ASN A 130 -15.35 8.69 4.01
N GLN A 131 -14.27 8.13 3.48
CA GLN A 131 -13.64 8.66 2.27
C GLN A 131 -14.51 8.32 1.06
N ASP A 132 -14.96 9.34 0.34
CA ASP A 132 -15.58 9.17 -0.97
C ASP A 132 -14.51 8.79 -2.01
N SER A 133 -14.81 7.80 -2.85
CA SER A 133 -13.98 7.53 -4.01
C SER A 133 -14.16 8.64 -5.04
N SER A 134 -13.10 9.40 -5.32
CA SER A 134 -13.08 10.31 -6.47
C SER A 134 -13.08 9.51 -7.77
N PHE A 135 -13.75 10.05 -8.79
CA PHE A 135 -13.88 9.52 -10.16
C PHE A 135 -12.66 8.71 -10.64
N GLY A 136 -12.88 7.48 -11.14
CA GLY A 136 -11.85 6.61 -11.72
C GLY A 136 -11.11 5.66 -10.77
N ARG A 137 -11.38 5.68 -9.45
CA ARG A 137 -10.87 4.68 -8.49
C ARG A 137 -12.03 3.96 -7.82
N GLN A 138 -12.27 2.70 -8.18
CA GLN A 138 -13.40 1.91 -7.68
C GLN A 138 -14.75 2.58 -8.00
N GLU A 139 -14.90 3.07 -9.22
CA GLU A 139 -16.17 3.62 -9.68
C GLU A 139 -17.20 2.49 -9.73
N ALA A 140 -18.17 2.54 -8.81
CA ALA A 140 -19.28 1.61 -8.76
C ALA A 140 -20.43 2.19 -9.58
N LEU A 141 -20.76 1.51 -10.67
CA LEU A 141 -21.85 1.84 -11.58
C LEU A 141 -22.91 0.75 -11.47
N ASN A 142 -24.18 1.14 -11.56
CA ASN A 142 -25.24 0.18 -11.79
C ASN A 142 -25.67 0.26 -13.26
N ILE A 143 -25.41 -0.79 -14.02
CA ILE A 143 -25.77 -0.91 -15.44
C ILE A 143 -26.77 -2.05 -15.57
N ASP A 144 -28.01 -1.74 -15.94
CA ASP A 144 -29.10 -2.72 -16.09
C ASP A 144 -29.27 -3.65 -14.87
N GLY A 145 -29.13 -3.10 -13.66
CA GLY A 145 -29.23 -3.86 -12.40
C GLY A 145 -28.00 -4.69 -12.06
N LYS A 146 -26.88 -4.49 -12.75
CA LYS A 146 -25.58 -5.10 -12.43
C LYS A 146 -24.64 -4.07 -11.83
N ASP A 147 -24.05 -4.42 -10.69
CA ASP A 147 -23.00 -3.61 -10.09
C ASP A 147 -21.68 -3.86 -10.82
N VAL A 148 -21.13 -2.80 -11.40
CA VAL A 148 -19.90 -2.79 -12.18
C VAL A 148 -18.89 -1.94 -11.44
N LYS A 149 -17.70 -2.48 -11.19
CA LYS A 149 -16.58 -1.74 -10.60
C LYS A 149 -15.50 -1.51 -11.64
N ILE A 150 -15.10 -0.25 -11.83
CA ILE A 150 -13.98 0.11 -12.71
C ILE A 150 -12.74 0.38 -11.85
N ILE A 151 -11.65 -0.33 -12.17
CA ILE A 151 -10.37 -0.22 -11.47
C ILE A 151 -9.30 0.21 -12.47
N LEU A 152 -8.74 1.40 -12.25
CA LEU A 152 -7.65 1.93 -13.06
C LEU A 152 -6.29 1.38 -12.61
N VAL A 153 -5.52 0.91 -13.58
CA VAL A 153 -4.17 0.35 -13.40
C VAL A 153 -3.23 1.01 -14.41
N LYS A 154 -2.00 1.32 -13.99
CA LYS A 154 -1.02 2.05 -14.82
C LYS A 154 0.40 1.47 -14.80
N ASN A 155 0.65 0.47 -13.96
CA ASN A 155 1.96 -0.16 -13.81
C ASN A 155 1.80 -1.55 -13.19
N PRO A 156 2.82 -2.41 -13.28
CA PRO A 156 2.74 -3.80 -12.80
C PRO A 156 2.40 -3.91 -11.31
N ALA A 157 3.01 -3.07 -10.45
CA ALA A 157 2.75 -3.11 -9.01
C ALA A 157 1.29 -2.77 -8.67
N GLY A 158 0.74 -1.72 -9.31
CA GLY A 158 -0.66 -1.35 -9.17
C GLY A 158 -1.61 -2.39 -9.76
N TYR A 159 -1.20 -3.07 -10.83
CA TYR A 159 -1.94 -4.17 -11.44
C TYR A 159 -2.05 -5.37 -10.50
N ASN A 160 -0.92 -5.82 -9.93
CA ASN A 160 -0.90 -6.90 -8.94
C ASN A 160 -1.80 -6.57 -7.74
N GLN A 161 -1.70 -5.35 -7.20
CA GLN A 161 -2.56 -4.92 -6.10
C GLN A 161 -4.05 -4.88 -6.45
N ALA A 162 -4.40 -4.52 -7.68
CA ALA A 162 -5.78 -4.58 -8.16
C ALA A 162 -6.27 -6.04 -8.25
N LEU A 163 -5.45 -6.96 -8.77
CA LEU A 163 -5.76 -8.38 -8.82
C LEU A 163 -5.92 -8.99 -7.42
N ASP A 164 -5.00 -8.71 -6.51
CA ASP A 164 -5.07 -9.17 -5.11
C ASP A 164 -6.38 -8.73 -4.46
N THR A 165 -6.78 -7.47 -4.71
CA THR A 165 -8.05 -6.92 -4.22
C THR A 165 -9.25 -7.64 -4.84
N LEU A 166 -9.22 -7.93 -6.14
CA LEU A 166 -10.29 -8.68 -6.82
C LEU A 166 -10.42 -10.10 -6.28
N CYS A 167 -9.31 -10.75 -5.93
CA CYS A 167 -9.27 -12.09 -5.33
C CYS A 167 -9.89 -12.15 -3.92
N LEU A 168 -10.18 -11.02 -3.27
CA LEU A 168 -10.92 -10.96 -2.01
C LEU A 168 -12.43 -11.18 -2.20
N ASN A 169 -12.95 -11.10 -3.43
CA ASN A 169 -14.37 -11.34 -3.71
C ASN A 169 -14.70 -12.82 -3.50
N LYS A 170 -15.77 -13.08 -2.74
CA LYS A 170 -16.27 -14.45 -2.48
C LYS A 170 -17.32 -14.89 -3.49
N ASP A 171 -17.99 -13.93 -4.13
CA ASP A 171 -19.01 -14.16 -5.13
C ASP A 171 -18.41 -14.27 -6.53
N SER A 172 -19.09 -14.99 -7.42
CA SER A 172 -18.72 -15.03 -8.83
C SER A 172 -18.92 -13.67 -9.48
N PHE A 173 -17.92 -13.21 -10.22
CA PHE A 173 -17.99 -11.98 -11.01
C PHE A 173 -17.43 -12.22 -12.43
N ALA A 174 -17.84 -11.36 -13.36
CA ALA A 174 -17.23 -11.28 -14.68
C ALA A 174 -16.10 -10.25 -14.65
N ALA A 175 -14.94 -10.58 -15.23
CA ALA A 175 -13.81 -9.68 -15.35
C ALA A 175 -13.59 -9.29 -16.81
N ALA A 176 -13.43 -8.00 -17.07
CA ALA A 176 -13.04 -7.47 -18.36
C ALA A 176 -11.72 -6.70 -18.20
N PHE A 177 -10.75 -6.99 -19.06
CA PHE A 177 -9.44 -6.35 -19.08
C PHE A 177 -9.36 -5.47 -20.32
N LEU A 178 -9.20 -4.17 -20.11
CA LEU A 178 -9.16 -3.16 -21.17
C LEU A 178 -7.76 -2.54 -21.17
N LEU A 179 -7.01 -2.78 -22.25
CA LEU A 179 -5.65 -2.26 -22.43
C LEU A 179 -5.61 -1.37 -23.66
N ASN A 180 -5.20 -0.13 -23.46
CA ASN A 180 -4.89 0.84 -24.52
C ASN A 180 -3.39 1.14 -24.52
N ASP A 181 -2.89 1.63 -25.66
CA ASP A 181 -1.49 2.03 -25.88
C ASP A 181 -1.38 3.52 -26.27
N ASN A 182 -2.35 4.35 -25.87
CA ASN A 182 -2.32 5.78 -26.14
C ASN A 182 -1.24 6.49 -25.30
N TYR A 183 -0.91 7.73 -25.66
CA TYR A 183 0.09 8.54 -24.94
C TYR A 183 -0.15 8.65 -23.42
N ALA A 184 -1.41 8.76 -22.99
CA ALA A 184 -1.76 8.86 -21.57
C ALA A 184 -1.63 7.53 -20.79
N ASP A 185 -1.64 6.41 -21.51
CA ASP A 185 -1.63 5.04 -20.98
C ASP A 185 -0.22 4.43 -21.03
N GLY A 186 0.60 4.89 -21.97
CA GLY A 186 1.91 4.35 -22.28
C GLY A 186 1.87 3.58 -23.60
N THR A 187 2.74 3.93 -24.55
CA THR A 187 2.79 3.31 -25.88
C THR A 187 3.54 1.97 -25.89
N ASP A 188 4.23 1.65 -24.79
CA ASP A 188 4.88 0.36 -24.57
C ASP A 188 4.06 -0.43 -23.56
N VAL A 189 3.48 -1.53 -24.02
CA VAL A 189 2.60 -2.43 -23.26
C VAL A 189 3.31 -3.70 -22.79
N SER A 190 4.64 -3.70 -22.75
CA SER A 190 5.43 -4.84 -22.27
C SER A 190 5.44 -5.01 -20.75
N TRP A 191 4.94 -4.00 -20.02
CA TRP A 191 4.75 -4.04 -18.56
C TRP A 191 3.58 -4.94 -18.18
#